data_AF-A0A8B6F8I6-F1
#
_entry.id   AF-A0A8B6F8I6-F1
#
_cell.length_a   1.000
_cell.length_b   1.000
_cell.length_c   1.000
_cell.angle_alpha   90.00
_cell.angle_beta   90.00
_cell.angle_gamma   90.00
#
_symmetry.space_group_name_H-M   'P 1'
#
loop_
_entity.id
_entity.type
_entity.pdbx_description
1 polymer ?
#
loop_
_entity_poly.entity_id
_entity_poly.type
_entity_poly.pdbx_seq_one_letter_code
_entity_poly.pdbx_strand_id
1 'polypeptide(L)'
;MLKQRLYLNRPIYVGFTILDLSKTLMYDFHYNYIKDKYGSRATLLFTDTDSLCYNINTDDIYQDMMEDKHLFDTSEYNPEHRLYSTLNKKVLGKMKDETHGIPIQEFVGLKSKMYSLIYEENKKLCEKKTAKGIKKSVIKHDTRHEHYKQSLFNKEIHMSTMTQIRSYDHTLYNISINKLGLSPYDDKKIPTR
;
A
#
# COMPACT_ATOMS: atom_id res chain seq x y z
N MET A 1 -4.92 4.17 40.71
CA MET A 1 -3.92 3.31 41.39
C MET A 1 -2.78 3.06 40.41
N LEU A 2 -1.61 3.66 40.62
CA LEU A 2 -0.44 3.48 39.74
C LEU A 2 0.22 2.12 40.05
N LYS A 3 0.38 1.26 39.03
CA LYS A 3 1.07 -0.03 39.19
C LYS A 3 2.58 0.21 39.40
N GLN A 4 3.11 -0.22 40.55
CA GLN A 4 4.53 -0.09 40.90
C GLN A 4 5.44 -1.19 40.30
N ARG A 5 4.87 -2.27 39.77
CA ARG A 5 5.62 -3.39 39.19
C ARG A 5 5.06 -3.74 37.81
N LEU A 6 5.94 -3.76 36.80
CA LEU A 6 5.62 -4.14 35.42
C LEU A 6 6.09 -5.58 35.19
N TYR A 7 5.15 -6.50 34.96
CA TYR A 7 5.45 -7.88 34.58
C TYR A 7 5.47 -7.97 33.06
N LEU A 8 6.65 -8.20 32.48
CA LEU A 8 6.85 -8.43 31.05
C LEU A 8 6.53 -9.90 30.71
N ASN A 9 5.23 -10.23 30.69
CA ASN A 9 4.72 -11.57 30.38
C ASN A 9 4.36 -11.75 28.89
N ARG A 10 4.74 -10.80 28.04
CA ARG A 10 4.52 -10.84 26.59
C ARG A 10 5.85 -11.01 25.89
N PRO A 11 5.93 -11.82 24.82
CA PRO A 11 7.17 -12.06 24.08
C PRO A 11 7.50 -10.87 23.15
N ILE A 12 7.73 -9.69 23.72
CA ILE A 12 7.95 -8.44 22.98
C ILE A 12 9.18 -8.57 22.06
N TYR A 13 10.25 -9.22 22.54
CA TYR A 13 11.47 -9.46 21.78
C TYR A 13 11.22 -10.27 20.50
N VAL A 14 10.35 -11.27 20.55
CA VAL A 14 9.98 -12.08 19.37
C VAL A 14 9.31 -11.20 18.32
N GLY A 15 8.39 -10.31 18.74
CA GLY A 15 7.74 -9.37 17.83
C GLY A 15 8.73 -8.41 17.16
N PHE A 16 9.74 -7.94 17.92
CA PHE A 16 10.81 -7.11 17.39
C PHE A 16 11.65 -7.85 16.35
N THR A 17 12.09 -9.08 16.65
CA THR A 17 12.87 -9.91 15.73
C THR A 17 12.12 -10.19 14.44
N ILE A 18 10.83 -10.54 14.52
CA ILE A 18 9.99 -10.78 13.33
C ILE A 18 9.90 -9.52 12.45
N LEU A 19 9.69 -8.35 13.08
CA LEU A 19 9.61 -7.08 12.35
C LEU A 19 10.93 -6.75 11.63
N ASP A 20 12.06 -6.95 12.29
CA ASP A 20 13.36 -6.65 11.70
C ASP A 20 13.74 -7.65 10.59
N LEU A 21 13.41 -8.93 10.73
CA LEU A 21 13.54 -9.91 9.65
C LEU A 21 12.68 -9.51 8.45
N SER A 22 11.44 -9.08 8.68
CA SER A 22 10.55 -8.61 7.61
C SER A 22 11.11 -7.39 6.88
N LYS A 23 11.65 -6.39 7.59
CA LYS A 23 12.31 -5.23 6.96
C LYS A 23 13.54 -5.65 6.16
N THR A 24 14.33 -6.58 6.69
CA THR A 24 15.55 -7.07 6.03
C THR A 24 15.22 -7.66 4.67
N LEU A 25 14.16 -8.48 4.56
CA LEU A 25 13.68 -9.01 3.27
C LEU A 25 13.28 -7.90 2.29
N MET A 26 12.55 -6.89 2.77
CA MET A 26 12.13 -5.76 1.93
C MET A 26 13.32 -4.92 1.45
N TYR A 27 14.31 -4.69 2.31
CA TYR A 27 15.52 -3.95 1.97
C TYR A 27 16.44 -4.72 1.05
N ASP A 28 16.58 -6.02 1.25
CA ASP A 28 17.34 -6.90 0.36
C ASP A 28 16.77 -6.82 -1.07
N PHE A 29 15.46 -6.96 -1.23
CA PHE A 29 14.83 -6.81 -2.54
C PHE A 29 15.00 -5.40 -3.14
N HIS A 30 14.91 -4.34 -2.32
CA HIS A 30 15.09 -2.97 -2.82
C HIS A 30 16.53 -2.68 -3.25
N TYR A 31 17.50 -2.91 -2.36
CA TYR A 31 18.88 -2.48 -2.57
C TYR A 31 19.69 -3.49 -3.39
N ASN A 32 19.56 -4.78 -3.13
CA ASN A 32 20.40 -5.80 -3.75
C ASN A 32 19.80 -6.35 -5.05
N TYR A 33 18.50 -6.16 -5.30
CA TYR A 33 17.86 -6.58 -6.54
C TYR A 33 17.43 -5.38 -7.41
N ILE A 34 16.48 -4.55 -6.94
CA ILE A 34 15.93 -3.46 -7.78
C ILE A 34 16.99 -2.39 -8.08
N LYS A 35 17.72 -1.93 -7.07
CA LYS A 35 18.75 -0.90 -7.27
C LYS A 35 19.97 -1.41 -8.02
N ASP A 36 20.36 -2.67 -7.82
CA ASP A 36 21.44 -3.29 -8.58
C ASP A 36 21.08 -3.44 -10.08
N LYS A 37 19.90 -4.00 -10.39
CA LYS A 37 19.46 -4.26 -11.78
C LYS A 37 19.10 -3.00 -12.56
N TYR A 38 18.42 -2.03 -11.94
CA TYR A 38 17.87 -0.86 -12.64
C TYR A 38 18.56 0.46 -12.29
N GLY A 39 19.25 0.57 -11.15
CA GLY A 39 19.98 1.77 -10.75
C GLY A 39 19.10 3.03 -10.71
N SER A 40 19.46 4.01 -11.54
CA SER A 40 18.73 5.28 -11.68
C SER A 40 17.43 5.15 -12.50
N ARG A 41 17.24 4.05 -13.24
CA ARG A 41 16.03 3.79 -14.02
C ARG A 41 14.84 3.37 -13.14
N ALA A 42 15.07 3.01 -11.88
CA ALA A 42 14.03 2.66 -10.92
C ALA A 42 13.85 3.75 -9.86
N THR A 43 12.65 4.32 -9.84
CA THR A 43 12.19 5.27 -8.83
C THR A 43 11.17 4.61 -7.91
N LEU A 44 11.44 4.60 -6.60
CA LEU A 44 10.48 4.11 -5.60
C LEU A 44 9.40 5.17 -5.37
N LEU A 45 8.15 4.86 -5.73
CA LEU A 45 7.00 5.75 -5.63
C LEU A 45 6.40 5.74 -4.21
N PHE A 46 6.21 4.55 -3.64
CA PHE A 46 5.82 4.41 -2.23
C PHE A 46 6.23 3.06 -1.65
N THR A 47 6.23 3.00 -0.33
CA THR A 47 6.37 1.76 0.45
C THR A 47 5.32 1.73 1.57
N ASP A 48 4.75 0.55 1.79
CA ASP A 48 4.07 0.18 3.04
C ASP A 48 4.72 -1.10 3.60
N THR A 49 4.31 -1.50 4.80
CA THR A 49 4.77 -2.65 5.61
C THR A 49 5.40 -3.80 4.82
N ASP A 50 4.73 -4.27 3.77
CA ASP A 50 5.07 -5.43 2.95
C ASP A 50 4.94 -5.16 1.44
N SER A 51 4.87 -3.90 1.01
CA SER A 51 4.68 -3.54 -0.40
C SER A 51 5.60 -2.41 -0.86
N LEU A 52 6.01 -2.50 -2.12
CA LEU A 52 6.85 -1.53 -2.82
C LEU A 52 6.19 -1.24 -4.16
N CYS A 53 6.11 0.04 -4.53
CA CYS A 53 5.64 0.47 -5.83
C CYS A 53 6.73 1.25 -6.53
N TYR A 54 7.05 0.85 -7.76
CA TYR A 54 8.13 1.41 -8.53
C TYR A 54 7.63 1.99 -9.85
N ASN A 55 8.29 3.05 -10.28
CA ASN A 55 8.34 3.45 -11.68
C ASN A 55 9.69 2.98 -12.23
N ILE A 56 9.69 2.02 -13.15
CA ILE A 56 10.90 1.42 -13.72
C ILE A 56 10.92 1.68 -15.22
N ASN A 57 12.00 2.26 -15.72
CA ASN A 57 12.24 2.42 -17.14
C ASN A 57 13.08 1.25 -17.70
N THR A 58 12.44 0.35 -18.44
CA THR A 58 13.05 -0.84 -19.07
C THR A 58 12.27 -1.19 -20.33
N ASP A 59 12.86 -1.99 -21.22
CA ASP A 59 12.23 -2.38 -22.49
C ASP A 59 11.01 -3.30 -22.25
N ASP A 60 11.17 -4.29 -21.37
CA ASP A 60 10.09 -5.21 -20.98
C ASP A 60 10.31 -5.76 -19.56
N ILE A 61 9.58 -5.19 -18.59
CA ILE A 61 9.68 -5.60 -17.18
C ILE A 61 9.29 -7.05 -16.96
N TYR A 62 8.39 -7.59 -17.77
CA TYR A 62 7.94 -8.97 -17.62
C TYR A 62 8.96 -9.96 -18.19
N GLN A 63 9.76 -9.54 -19.17
CA GLN A 63 10.93 -10.31 -19.60
C GLN A 63 11.98 -10.35 -18.49
N ASP A 64 12.26 -9.20 -17.87
CA ASP A 64 13.17 -9.10 -16.74
C ASP A 64 12.73 -9.99 -15.56
N MET A 65 11.42 -10.04 -15.27
CA MET A 65 10.84 -10.93 -14.25
C MET A 65 10.90 -12.41 -14.64
N MET A 66 10.94 -12.74 -15.93
CA MET A 66 11.02 -14.12 -16.42
C MET A 66 12.39 -14.73 -16.14
N GLU A 67 13.45 -13.94 -16.35
CA GLU A 67 14.83 -14.30 -16.02
C GLU A 67 14.98 -14.53 -14.51
N ASP A 68 14.36 -13.65 -13.72
CA ASP A 68 14.41 -13.69 -12.25
C ASP A 68 13.20 -14.37 -11.61
N LYS A 69 12.55 -15.31 -12.32
CA LYS A 69 11.29 -15.94 -11.90
C LYS A 69 11.34 -16.56 -10.49
N HIS A 70 12.53 -16.97 -10.05
CA HIS A 70 12.76 -17.52 -8.73
C HIS A 70 12.48 -16.53 -7.59
N LEU A 71 12.45 -15.21 -7.83
CA LEU A 71 12.16 -14.18 -6.83
C LEU A 71 10.66 -13.85 -6.70
N PHE A 72 9.85 -14.20 -7.70
CA PHE A 72 8.48 -13.74 -7.82
C PHE A 72 7.44 -14.84 -7.62
N ASP A 73 6.31 -14.48 -7.00
CA ASP A 73 5.08 -15.27 -7.02
C ASP A 73 4.12 -14.71 -8.08
N THR A 74 4.07 -15.38 -9.24
CA THR A 74 3.21 -15.04 -10.38
C THR A 74 2.00 -16.00 -10.49
N SER A 75 1.64 -16.67 -9.40
CA SER A 75 0.58 -17.69 -9.40
C SER A 75 -0.84 -17.14 -9.55
N GLU A 76 -1.02 -15.83 -9.45
CA GLU A 76 -2.31 -15.14 -9.65
C GLU A 76 -2.43 -14.47 -11.01
N TYR A 77 -1.46 -14.65 -11.90
CA TYR A 77 -1.58 -14.17 -13.28
C TYR A 77 -2.65 -14.96 -14.02
N ASN A 78 -3.17 -14.37 -15.12
CA ASN A 78 -4.02 -15.12 -16.04
C ASN A 78 -3.26 -16.38 -16.52
N PRO A 79 -3.86 -17.59 -16.50
CA PRO A 79 -3.23 -18.81 -17.01
C PRO A 79 -2.67 -18.72 -18.44
N GLU A 80 -3.19 -17.82 -19.27
CA GLU A 80 -2.69 -17.58 -20.63
C GLU A 80 -1.42 -16.70 -20.67
N HIS A 81 -1.05 -16.07 -19.57
CA HIS A 81 0.09 -15.16 -19.48
C HIS A 81 1.42 -15.93 -19.41
N ARG A 82 2.44 -15.51 -20.17
CA ARG A 82 3.76 -16.20 -20.24
C ARG A 82 4.44 -16.44 -18.89
N LEU A 83 4.22 -15.54 -17.93
CA LEU A 83 4.82 -15.59 -16.59
C LEU A 83 4.02 -16.44 -15.59
N TYR A 84 2.82 -16.89 -15.93
CA TYR A 84 1.98 -17.66 -15.00
C TYR A 84 2.71 -18.90 -14.50
N SER A 85 2.79 -19.07 -13.18
CA SER A 85 3.43 -20.22 -12.58
C SER A 85 2.99 -20.43 -11.14
N THR A 86 2.71 -21.68 -10.79
CA THR A 86 2.33 -22.08 -9.42
C THR A 86 3.52 -22.47 -8.55
N LEU A 87 4.75 -22.47 -9.09
CA LEU A 87 5.95 -22.93 -8.39
C LEU A 87 6.23 -22.17 -7.08
N ASN A 88 6.06 -20.85 -7.09
CA ASN A 88 6.34 -19.99 -5.94
C ASN A 88 5.08 -19.60 -5.15
N LYS A 89 3.95 -20.27 -5.39
CA LYS A 89 2.65 -19.91 -4.80
C LYS A 89 2.72 -19.92 -3.28
N LYS A 90 2.56 -18.75 -2.66
CA LYS A 90 2.59 -18.54 -1.20
C LYS A 90 3.91 -18.95 -0.53
N VAL A 91 5.01 -18.98 -1.27
CA VAL A 91 6.34 -19.21 -0.71
C VAL A 91 6.81 -17.94 0.00
N LEU A 92 7.33 -18.08 1.22
CA LEU A 92 7.79 -16.95 2.02
C LEU A 92 8.96 -16.21 1.35
N GLY A 93 8.96 -14.89 1.44
CA GLY A 93 10.00 -14.03 0.89
C GLY A 93 9.96 -13.84 -0.64
N LYS A 94 8.97 -14.43 -1.33
CA LYS A 94 8.75 -14.18 -2.76
C LYS A 94 7.87 -12.97 -2.96
N MET A 95 8.26 -12.13 -3.92
CA MET A 95 7.55 -10.89 -4.22
C MET A 95 6.37 -11.18 -5.14
N LYS A 96 5.19 -10.81 -4.69
CA LYS A 96 3.97 -10.94 -5.47
C LYS A 96 3.70 -9.63 -6.20
N ASP A 97 3.26 -9.73 -7.45
CA ASP A 97 2.71 -8.59 -8.18
C ASP A 97 1.21 -8.39 -7.84
N GLU A 98 0.88 -7.23 -7.26
CA GLU A 98 -0.47 -6.90 -6.78
C GLU A 98 -1.46 -6.54 -7.89
N THR A 99 -1.01 -6.28 -9.12
CA THR A 99 -1.88 -5.95 -10.26
C THR A 99 -2.04 -7.12 -11.23
N HIS A 100 -1.60 -8.33 -10.86
CA HIS A 100 -1.81 -9.57 -11.60
C HIS A 100 -1.29 -9.52 -13.05
N GLY A 101 -0.16 -8.84 -13.29
CA GLY A 101 0.43 -8.69 -14.62
C GLY A 101 -0.20 -7.57 -15.45
N ILE A 102 -1.02 -6.72 -14.83
CA ILE A 102 -1.62 -5.56 -15.50
C ILE A 102 -0.79 -4.32 -15.16
N PRO A 103 -0.24 -3.60 -16.16
CA PRO A 103 0.55 -2.42 -15.91
C PRO A 103 -0.29 -1.28 -15.33
N ILE A 104 0.27 -0.58 -14.36
CA ILE A 104 -0.31 0.64 -13.79
C ILE A 104 -0.13 1.78 -14.80
N GLN A 105 -1.22 2.48 -15.13
CA GLN A 105 -1.20 3.62 -16.04
C GLN A 105 -0.89 4.92 -15.30
N GLU A 106 -1.47 5.10 -14.11
CA GLU A 106 -1.28 6.31 -13.32
C GLU A 106 -1.21 6.01 -11.82
N PHE A 107 -0.34 6.73 -11.12
CA PHE A 107 -0.19 6.69 -9.67
C PHE A 107 -0.22 8.10 -9.09
N VAL A 108 -0.96 8.26 -7.99
CA VAL A 108 -0.99 9.50 -7.20
C VAL A 108 -0.83 9.15 -5.73
N GLY A 109 0.26 9.64 -5.12
CA GLY A 109 0.52 9.51 -3.69
C GLY A 109 0.47 10.86 -2.99
N LEU A 110 -0.38 11.01 -1.98
CA LEU A 110 -0.49 12.24 -1.18
C LEU A 110 0.35 12.16 0.09
N LYS A 111 0.18 11.07 0.85
CA LYS A 111 0.92 10.80 2.10
C LYS A 111 0.99 9.31 2.40
N SER A 112 1.74 8.94 3.43
CA SER A 112 1.83 7.54 3.89
C SER A 112 0.45 6.94 4.12
N LYS A 113 0.14 5.83 3.42
CA LYS A 113 -1.16 5.13 3.43
C LYS A 113 -2.32 5.97 2.85
N MET A 114 -2.02 6.89 1.94
CA MET A 114 -2.98 7.69 1.19
C MET A 114 -2.52 7.85 -0.28
N TYR A 115 -3.06 7.01 -1.16
CA TYR A 115 -2.66 6.95 -2.56
C TYR A 115 -3.76 6.33 -3.43
N SER A 116 -3.66 6.54 -4.74
CA SER A 116 -4.52 5.93 -5.74
C SER A 116 -3.74 5.46 -6.97
N LEU A 117 -4.20 4.37 -7.57
CA LEU A 117 -3.66 3.73 -8.76
C LEU A 117 -4.77 3.54 -9.78
N ILE A 118 -4.46 3.77 -11.05
CA ILE A 118 -5.30 3.44 -12.20
C ILE A 118 -4.61 2.37 -13.03
N TYR A 119 -5.37 1.35 -13.42
CA TYR A 119 -4.94 0.29 -14.33
C TYR A 119 -6.13 -0.22 -15.15
N GLU A 120 -5.87 -0.90 -16.26
CA GLU A 120 -6.92 -1.38 -17.17
C GLU A 120 -7.02 -2.92 -17.13
N GLU A 121 -8.13 -3.42 -16.62
CA GLU A 121 -8.40 -4.86 -16.53
C GLU A 121 -9.60 -5.21 -17.42
N ASN A 122 -9.41 -6.13 -18.37
CA ASN A 122 -10.47 -6.56 -19.29
C ASN A 122 -11.19 -5.40 -20.02
N LYS A 123 -10.42 -4.41 -20.50
CA LYS A 123 -10.93 -3.18 -21.15
C LYS A 123 -11.78 -2.28 -20.25
N LYS A 124 -11.65 -2.43 -18.92
CA LYS A 124 -12.31 -1.58 -17.93
C LYS A 124 -11.28 -0.87 -17.08
N LEU A 125 -11.48 0.43 -16.89
CA LEU A 125 -10.66 1.24 -16.01
C LEU A 125 -10.95 0.87 -14.55
N CYS A 126 -9.92 0.39 -13.85
CA CYS A 126 -9.97 0.02 -12.45
C CYS A 126 -9.23 1.05 -11.60
N GLU A 127 -9.85 1.47 -10.50
CA GLU A 127 -9.25 2.38 -9.52
C GLU A 127 -8.99 1.67 -8.20
N LYS A 128 -7.73 1.54 -7.81
CA LYS A 128 -7.37 1.16 -6.44
C LYS A 128 -7.12 2.42 -5.62
N LYS A 129 -7.82 2.54 -4.49
CA LYS A 129 -7.83 3.75 -3.64
C LYS A 129 -7.59 3.36 -2.19
N THR A 130 -6.60 3.99 -1.57
CA THR A 130 -6.28 3.80 -0.16
C THR A 130 -6.24 5.18 0.50
N ALA A 131 -7.06 5.39 1.54
CA ALA A 131 -7.04 6.61 2.36
C ALA A 131 -7.18 6.22 3.83
N LYS A 132 -6.05 6.16 4.56
CA LYS A 132 -6.07 5.78 5.98
C LYS A 132 -6.91 6.76 6.80
N GLY A 133 -7.84 6.20 7.57
CA GLY A 133 -8.68 6.96 8.50
C GLY A 133 -10.04 7.33 7.94
N ILE A 134 -10.31 7.02 6.66
CA ILE A 134 -11.62 7.11 6.01
C ILE A 134 -12.19 5.70 5.81
N LYS A 135 -13.52 5.56 5.93
CA LYS A 135 -14.19 4.27 5.77
C LYS A 135 -14.11 3.76 4.34
N LYS A 136 -13.95 2.44 4.19
CA LYS A 136 -13.92 1.78 2.88
C LYS A 136 -15.16 2.08 2.02
N SER A 137 -16.35 2.17 2.62
CA SER A 137 -17.59 2.52 1.90
C SER A 137 -17.51 3.91 1.29
N VAL A 138 -17.07 4.90 2.07
CA VAL A 138 -16.90 6.29 1.62
C VAL A 138 -15.84 6.37 0.52
N ILE A 139 -14.72 5.64 0.65
CA ILE A 139 -13.69 5.58 -0.40
C ILE A 139 -14.25 4.99 -1.70
N LYS A 140 -15.11 3.96 -1.60
CA LYS A 140 -15.71 3.30 -2.77
C LYS A 140 -16.70 4.21 -3.49
N HIS A 141 -17.58 4.88 -2.76
CA HIS A 141 -18.69 5.64 -3.33
C HIS A 141 -18.29 7.08 -3.68
N ASP A 142 -17.62 7.78 -2.75
CA ASP A 142 -17.48 9.24 -2.78
C ASP A 142 -16.07 9.69 -3.18
N THR A 143 -15.10 8.77 -3.24
CA THR A 143 -13.73 9.08 -3.64
C THR A 143 -13.42 8.54 -5.04
N ARG A 144 -12.77 9.37 -5.86
CA ARG A 144 -12.28 9.04 -7.20
C ARG A 144 -10.80 9.37 -7.31
N HIS A 145 -10.12 8.77 -8.28
CA HIS A 145 -8.71 9.07 -8.54
C HIS A 145 -8.48 10.57 -8.78
N GLU A 146 -9.40 11.23 -9.48
CA GLU A 146 -9.32 12.65 -9.78
C GLU A 146 -9.26 13.53 -8.51
N HIS A 147 -9.98 13.17 -7.44
CA HIS A 147 -9.90 13.90 -6.18
C HIS A 147 -8.48 13.85 -5.56
N TYR A 148 -7.70 12.78 -5.81
CA TYR A 148 -6.30 12.73 -5.39
C TYR A 148 -5.45 13.68 -6.23
N LYS A 149 -5.70 13.78 -7.55
CA LYS A 149 -4.98 14.70 -8.45
C LYS A 149 -5.28 16.15 -8.09
N GLN A 150 -6.55 16.49 -7.90
CA GLN A 150 -6.98 17.81 -7.43
C GLN A 150 -6.32 18.18 -6.10
N SER A 151 -6.30 17.25 -5.14
CA SER A 151 -5.62 17.49 -3.86
C SER A 151 -4.12 17.73 -4.06
N LEU A 152 -3.45 16.96 -4.92
CA LEU A 152 -2.01 17.10 -5.18
C LEU A 152 -1.64 18.41 -5.90
N PHE A 153 -2.33 18.73 -6.99
CA PHE A 153 -1.98 19.85 -7.87
C PHE A 153 -2.63 21.17 -7.45
N ASN A 154 -3.91 21.13 -7.05
CA ASN A 154 -4.67 22.33 -6.67
C ASN A 154 -4.63 22.62 -5.16
N LYS A 155 -3.99 21.75 -4.37
CA LYS A 155 -3.94 21.80 -2.90
C LYS A 155 -5.33 21.76 -2.25
N GLU A 156 -6.28 21.12 -2.91
CA GLU A 156 -7.65 20.98 -2.41
C GLU A 156 -7.72 20.02 -1.22
N ILE A 157 -8.55 20.39 -0.25
CA ILE A 157 -8.83 19.59 0.94
C ILE A 157 -10.22 19.00 0.79
N HIS A 158 -10.30 17.66 0.76
CA HIS A 158 -11.58 16.96 0.71
C HIS A 158 -11.98 16.49 2.10
N MET A 159 -13.12 16.98 2.57
CA MET A 159 -13.77 16.49 3.79
C MET A 159 -14.67 15.29 3.45
N SER A 160 -14.74 14.32 4.35
CA SER A 160 -15.53 13.11 4.17
C SER A 160 -16.41 12.87 5.39
N THR A 161 -17.72 12.77 5.14
CA THR A 161 -18.69 12.40 6.17
C THR A 161 -18.75 10.88 6.30
N MET A 162 -18.63 10.37 7.51
CA MET A 162 -18.74 8.95 7.79
C MET A 162 -19.57 8.69 9.04
N THR A 163 -20.49 7.73 8.93
CA THR A 163 -21.38 7.33 10.02
C THR A 163 -20.83 6.10 10.71
N GLN A 164 -20.68 6.11 12.04
CA GLN A 164 -20.14 5.00 12.83
C GLN A 164 -20.89 4.80 14.15
N ILE A 165 -20.89 3.55 14.61
CA ILE A 165 -21.41 3.19 15.93
C ILE A 165 -20.29 3.42 16.95
N ARG A 166 -20.57 4.17 18.02
CA ARG A 166 -19.66 4.38 19.16
C ARG A 166 -20.37 4.08 20.47
N SER A 167 -19.61 3.57 21.44
CA SER A 167 -20.09 3.40 22.81
C SER A 167 -19.58 4.54 23.69
N TYR A 168 -20.49 5.17 24.44
CA TYR A 168 -20.18 6.05 25.57
C TYR A 168 -20.94 5.53 26.77
N ASP A 169 -20.25 5.32 27.89
CA ASP A 169 -20.83 4.80 29.13
C ASP A 169 -21.73 3.57 28.90
N HIS A 170 -21.21 2.61 28.13
CA HIS A 170 -21.89 1.36 27.73
C HIS A 170 -23.17 1.54 26.89
N THR A 171 -23.49 2.76 26.46
CA THR A 171 -24.62 3.05 25.56
C THR A 171 -24.12 3.23 24.13
N LEU A 172 -24.80 2.59 23.16
CA LEU A 172 -24.43 2.67 21.75
C LEU A 172 -25.13 3.85 21.06
N TYR A 173 -24.36 4.61 20.29
CA TYR A 173 -24.84 5.75 19.52
C TYR A 173 -24.43 5.61 18.06
N ASN A 174 -25.31 6.07 17.18
CA ASN A 174 -24.97 6.27 15.78
C ASN A 174 -24.51 7.71 15.57
N ILE A 175 -23.24 7.90 15.21
CA ILE A 175 -22.62 9.22 15.10
C ILE A 175 -22.10 9.43 13.68
N SER A 176 -22.53 10.53 13.07
CA SER A 176 -21.94 11.05 11.85
C SER A 176 -20.78 11.98 12.18
N ILE A 177 -19.59 11.65 11.69
CA ILE A 177 -18.38 12.46 11.86
C ILE A 177 -17.98 13.00 10.50
N ASN A 178 -17.78 14.30 10.42
CA ASN A 178 -17.08 14.91 9.29
C ASN A 178 -15.58 14.93 9.59
N LYS A 179 -14.78 14.33 8.72
CA LYS A 179 -13.34 14.16 8.93
C LYS A 179 -12.57 14.60 7.70
N LEU A 180 -11.37 15.13 7.94
CA LEU A 180 -10.38 15.38 6.90
C LEU A 180 -10.10 14.07 6.13
N GLY A 181 -10.46 14.07 4.85
CA GLY A 181 -10.26 12.98 3.91
C GLY A 181 -8.93 13.11 3.19
N LEU A 182 -8.99 13.61 1.95
CA LEU A 182 -7.80 13.84 1.13
C LEU A 182 -7.23 15.23 1.43
N SER A 183 -5.92 15.29 1.58
CA SER A 183 -5.19 16.52 1.84
C SER A 183 -3.78 16.40 1.27
N PRO A 184 -3.22 17.47 0.68
CA PRO A 184 -1.84 17.50 0.21
C PRO A 184 -0.81 17.57 1.36
N TYR A 185 -1.25 17.85 2.59
CA TYR A 185 -0.36 18.10 3.71
C TYR A 185 -0.03 16.80 4.46
N ASP A 186 1.27 16.56 4.70
CA ASP A 186 1.77 15.46 5.54
C ASP A 186 1.67 15.81 7.04
N ASP A 187 0.45 15.74 7.55
CA ASP A 187 0.11 15.95 8.96
C ASP A 187 0.69 14.89 9.91
N LYS A 188 1.19 13.75 9.39
CA LYS A 188 1.75 12.67 10.23
C LYS A 188 3.09 13.01 10.87
N LYS A 189 3.86 13.92 10.27
CA LYS A 189 5.20 14.29 10.75
C LYS A 189 5.17 15.40 11.81
N ILE A 190 4.02 16.02 12.01
CA ILE A 190 3.84 17.09 13.00
C ILE A 190 3.09 16.47 14.18
N PRO A 191 3.73 16.32 15.36
CA PRO A 191 3.00 15.98 16.57
C PRO A 191 2.09 17.16 16.90
N THR A 192 0.80 17.05 16.60
CA THR A 192 -0.19 17.95 17.19
C THR A 192 -0.24 17.62 18.68
N ARG A 193 0.33 18.51 19.49
CA ARG A 193 0.13 18.53 20.94
C ARG A 193 -1.32 18.83 21.28
#